data_AF-W0JQS2-F1
#
_entry.id   AF-W0JQS2-F1
#
_cell.length_a   1.000
_cell.length_b   1.000
_cell.length_c   1.000
_cell.angle_alpha   90.00
_cell.angle_beta   90.00
_cell.angle_gamma   90.00
#
_symmetry.space_group_name_H-M   'P 1'
#
loop_
_entity.id
_entity.type
_entity.pdbx_description
1 polymer ?
#
loop_
_entity_poly.entity_id
_entity_poly.type
_entity_poly.pdbx_seq_one_letter_code
_entity_poly.pdbx_strand_id
1 'polypeptide(L)'
;MTELTSIDGVGPAIAEQLEAAGFETADDVLSSTVDELADVHMIGESSAESILEGDDDGTRGRPSKLEDHWDDIMDAAKVGMSKKGIARTVGIDESTLHDWENKDAKFSESLKRARAVGERRLITSGLYDEDVDTGMARFLLERSYLYVKTEKQEVDLTEERELSFSDEERQKLAGAFEGNPET
;
A
#
# COMPACT_ATOMS: atom_id res chain seq x y z
N MET A 1 1.28 34.63 19.77
CA MET A 1 -0.10 34.17 19.79
C MET A 1 -0.13 32.99 18.85
N THR A 2 -0.24 31.80 19.41
CA THR A 2 -0.15 30.55 18.65
C THR A 2 -1.52 30.26 18.05
N GLU A 3 -1.56 29.97 16.74
CA GLU A 3 -2.81 29.70 16.03
C GLU A 3 -3.42 28.37 16.48
N LEU A 4 -4.75 28.28 16.52
CA LEU A 4 -5.47 27.06 16.92
C LEU A 4 -5.08 25.84 16.08
N THR A 5 -4.86 26.04 14.79
CA THR A 5 -4.43 25.00 13.83
C THR A 5 -3.00 24.52 14.05
N SER A 6 -2.25 25.14 14.96
CA SER A 6 -0.93 24.66 15.39
C SER A 6 -1.04 23.54 16.44
N ILE A 7 -2.22 23.32 17.03
CA ILE A 7 -2.47 22.20 17.95
C ILE A 7 -2.64 20.91 17.14
N ASP A 8 -1.95 19.84 17.52
CA ASP A 8 -2.13 18.54 16.86
C ASP A 8 -3.56 18.03 17.05
N GLY A 9 -4.13 17.47 15.99
CA GLY A 9 -5.54 17.09 15.94
C GLY A 9 -6.53 18.24 15.72
N VAL A 10 -6.10 19.51 15.68
CA VAL A 10 -6.95 20.66 15.36
C VAL A 10 -6.77 21.09 13.90
N GLY A 11 -7.63 20.56 13.03
CA GLY A 11 -7.73 21.02 11.64
C GLY A 11 -8.54 22.33 11.50
N PRO A 12 -8.58 22.94 10.30
CA PRO A 12 -9.32 24.19 10.05
C PRO A 12 -10.79 24.14 10.48
N ALA A 13 -11.45 23.00 10.28
CA ALA A 13 -12.84 22.81 10.67
C ALA A 13 -13.04 22.81 12.18
N ILE A 14 -12.10 22.25 12.95
CA ILE A 14 -12.15 22.23 14.42
C ILE A 14 -11.77 23.61 14.97
N ALA A 15 -10.76 24.26 14.39
CA ALA A 15 -10.38 25.63 14.73
C ALA A 15 -11.58 26.60 14.59
N GLU A 16 -12.36 26.50 13.51
CA GLU A 16 -13.57 27.31 13.33
C GLU A 16 -14.61 27.10 14.44
N GLN A 17 -14.78 25.87 14.93
CA GLN A 17 -15.70 25.60 16.04
C GLN A 17 -15.17 26.12 17.37
N LEU A 18 -13.87 26.02 17.60
CA LEU A 18 -13.20 26.55 18.78
C LEU A 18 -13.33 28.08 18.84
N GLU A 19 -13.12 28.77 17.72
CA GLU A 19 -13.36 30.21 17.60
C GLU A 19 -14.82 30.57 17.86
N ALA A 20 -15.76 29.81 17.29
CA ALA A 20 -17.19 30.01 17.52
C ALA A 20 -17.61 29.77 18.99
N ALA A 21 -16.86 28.94 19.72
CA ALA A 21 -17.03 28.69 21.14
C ALA A 21 -16.30 29.71 22.04
N GLY A 22 -15.49 30.60 21.46
CA GLY A 22 -14.80 31.68 22.17
C GLY A 22 -13.34 31.40 22.52
N PHE A 23 -12.74 30.34 22.00
CA PHE A 23 -11.30 30.10 22.11
C PHE A 23 -10.57 30.77 20.94
N GLU A 24 -9.80 31.82 21.22
CA GLU A 24 -9.14 32.63 20.17
C GLU A 24 -7.71 32.14 19.88
N THR A 25 -7.10 31.41 20.81
CA THR A 25 -5.70 30.97 20.71
C THR A 25 -5.48 29.56 21.18
N ALA A 26 -4.35 28.97 20.74
CA ALA A 26 -3.96 27.66 21.24
C ALA A 26 -3.73 27.66 22.77
N ASP A 27 -3.24 28.77 23.33
CA ASP A 27 -3.03 28.90 24.77
C ASP A 27 -4.37 28.88 25.54
N ASP A 28 -5.45 29.44 24.97
CA ASP A 28 -6.79 29.41 25.56
C ASP A 28 -7.33 27.97 25.59
N VAL A 29 -7.12 27.21 24.51
CA VAL A 29 -7.54 25.81 24.43
C VAL A 29 -6.75 24.96 25.43
N LEU A 30 -5.42 25.08 25.45
CA LEU A 30 -4.55 24.27 26.31
C LEU A 30 -4.68 24.58 27.81
N SER A 31 -5.27 25.73 28.16
CA SER A 31 -5.56 26.08 29.56
C SER A 31 -7.00 25.79 29.99
N SER A 32 -7.85 25.32 29.06
CA SER A 32 -9.23 24.90 29.31
C SER A 32 -9.31 23.48 29.89
N THR A 33 -10.51 23.08 30.27
CA THR A 33 -10.80 21.73 30.77
C THR A 33 -11.36 20.83 29.68
N VAL A 34 -11.26 19.51 29.89
CA VAL A 34 -11.83 18.50 28.99
C VAL A 34 -13.33 18.74 28.79
N ASP A 35 -14.06 19.01 29.88
CA ASP A 35 -15.51 19.25 29.82
C ASP A 35 -15.87 20.46 28.96
N GLU A 36 -15.15 21.58 29.13
CA GLU A 36 -15.37 22.80 28.35
C GLU A 36 -15.12 22.60 26.85
N LEU A 37 -14.10 21.82 26.50
CA LEU A 37 -13.79 21.49 25.11
C LEU A 37 -14.76 20.44 24.53
N ALA A 38 -15.21 19.48 25.33
CA ALA A 38 -16.15 18.44 24.92
C ALA A 38 -17.56 18.96 24.60
N ASP A 39 -17.90 20.15 25.09
CA ASP A 39 -19.13 20.84 24.74
C ASP A 39 -19.06 21.54 23.36
N VAL A 40 -17.87 21.67 22.77
CA VAL A 40 -17.68 22.26 21.45
C VAL A 40 -18.13 21.29 20.36
N HIS A 41 -18.88 21.80 19.39
CA HIS A 41 -19.36 21.00 18.27
C HIS A 41 -18.20 20.30 17.53
N MET A 42 -18.33 18.99 17.30
CA MET A 42 -17.32 18.07 16.74
C MET A 42 -16.18 17.65 17.68
N ILE A 43 -16.12 18.16 18.91
CA ILE A 43 -15.14 17.74 19.91
C ILE A 43 -15.88 16.93 20.98
N GLY A 44 -15.63 15.63 21.06
CA GLY A 44 -16.10 14.81 22.18
C GLY A 44 -15.05 14.76 23.30
N GLU A 45 -15.43 14.19 24.45
CA GLU A 45 -14.57 14.02 25.63
C GLU A 45 -13.19 13.44 25.28
N SER A 46 -13.14 12.36 24.49
CA SER A 46 -11.87 11.75 24.05
C SER A 46 -11.03 12.67 23.13
N SER A 47 -11.67 13.46 22.28
CA SER A 47 -10.96 14.43 21.42
C SER A 47 -10.42 15.59 22.25
N ALA A 48 -11.19 16.06 23.24
CA ALA A 48 -10.77 17.10 24.17
C ALA A 48 -9.57 16.67 25.02
N GLU A 49 -9.59 15.45 25.58
CA GLU A 49 -8.43 14.86 26.27
C GLU A 49 -7.20 14.83 25.36
N SER A 50 -7.37 14.35 24.12
CA SER A 50 -6.26 14.24 23.16
C SER A 50 -5.65 15.61 22.81
N ILE A 51 -6.49 16.64 22.69
CA ILE A 51 -6.05 18.02 22.43
C ILE A 51 -5.24 18.59 23.60
N LEU A 52 -5.67 18.33 24.84
CA LEU A 52 -5.04 18.88 26.05
C LEU A 52 -3.78 18.15 26.50
N GLU A 53 -3.71 16.83 26.30
CA GLU A 53 -2.52 16.05 26.67
C GLU A 53 -1.29 16.41 25.82
N GLY A 54 -1.48 17.09 24.68
CA GLY A 54 -0.39 17.64 23.89
C GLY A 54 0.56 16.56 23.38
N ASP A 55 0.03 15.37 23.12
CA ASP A 55 0.81 14.20 22.75
C ASP A 55 1.38 14.39 21.33
N ASP A 56 2.69 14.63 21.27
CA ASP A 56 3.58 14.78 20.09
C ASP A 56 3.65 13.52 19.18
N ASP A 57 2.65 12.64 19.21
CA ASP A 57 2.64 11.43 18.39
C ASP A 57 1.33 11.37 17.60
N GLY A 58 1.40 12.02 16.44
CA GLY A 58 0.30 12.32 15.54
C GLY A 58 -0.70 11.18 15.34
N THR A 59 -1.98 11.58 15.32
CA THR A 59 -3.10 10.76 14.84
C THR A 59 -3.18 9.38 15.49
N ARG A 60 -3.43 9.30 16.81
CA ARG A 60 -3.79 8.01 17.42
C ARG A 60 -5.25 7.67 17.15
N GLY A 61 -5.50 7.22 15.93
CA GLY A 61 -6.42 6.10 15.76
C GLY A 61 -6.00 4.94 16.67
N ARG A 62 -6.93 4.01 16.92
CA ARG A 62 -6.72 2.80 17.72
C ARG A 62 -5.28 2.26 17.60
N PRO A 63 -4.59 1.95 18.72
CA PRO A 63 -3.21 1.47 18.70
C PRO A 63 -3.02 0.37 17.67
N SER A 64 -1.99 0.52 16.83
CA SER A 64 -1.64 -0.48 15.85
C SER A 64 -1.30 -1.79 16.56
N LYS A 65 -1.97 -2.87 16.21
CA LYS A 65 -1.65 -4.22 16.68
C LYS A 65 -0.53 -4.89 15.88
N LEU A 66 0.25 -4.10 15.14
CA LEU A 66 1.29 -4.63 14.27
C LEU A 66 2.30 -5.49 15.03
N GLU A 67 2.73 -5.05 16.21
CA GLU A 67 3.69 -5.79 17.03
C GLU A 67 3.15 -7.16 17.46
N ASP A 68 1.85 -7.24 17.80
CA ASP A 68 1.18 -8.49 18.17
C ASP A 68 1.24 -9.54 17.05
N HIS A 69 1.31 -9.10 15.78
CA HIS A 69 1.26 -9.96 14.59
C HIS A 69 2.60 -10.10 13.87
N TRP A 70 3.66 -9.43 14.36
CA TRP A 70 4.91 -9.29 13.61
C TRP A 70 5.50 -10.63 13.19
N ASP A 71 5.70 -11.54 14.15
CA ASP A 71 6.36 -12.83 13.89
C ASP A 71 5.52 -13.72 12.99
N ASP A 72 4.21 -13.82 13.24
CA ASP A 72 3.29 -14.64 12.44
C ASP A 72 3.24 -14.16 10.97
N ILE A 73 3.25 -12.84 10.76
CA ILE A 73 3.31 -12.25 9.40
C ILE A 73 4.60 -12.65 8.70
N MET A 74 5.75 -12.50 9.39
CA MET A 74 7.05 -12.81 8.81
C MET A 74 7.20 -14.29 8.51
N ASP A 75 6.67 -15.17 9.36
CA ASP A 75 6.73 -16.61 9.16
C ASP A 75 5.82 -17.06 8.02
N ALA A 76 4.59 -16.55 7.94
CA ALA A 76 3.72 -16.79 6.79
C ALA A 76 4.36 -16.31 5.47
N ALA A 77 5.02 -15.14 5.49
CA ALA A 77 5.76 -14.62 4.34
C ALA A 77 6.94 -15.51 3.93
N LYS A 78 7.73 -16.03 4.88
CA LYS A 78 8.85 -16.95 4.62
C LYS A 78 8.41 -18.31 4.09
N VAL A 79 7.15 -18.69 4.30
CA VAL A 79 6.56 -19.90 3.68
C VAL A 79 6.23 -19.68 2.20
N GLY A 80 6.15 -18.43 1.74
CA GLY A 80 5.84 -18.10 0.34
C GLY A 80 4.38 -17.74 0.10
N MET A 81 3.63 -17.40 1.14
CA MET A 81 2.23 -16.99 1.01
C MET A 81 2.07 -15.65 0.27
N SER A 82 0.93 -15.47 -0.38
CA SER A 82 0.49 -14.17 -0.90
C SER A 82 0.14 -13.21 0.25
N LYS A 83 0.13 -11.90 0.00
CA LYS A 83 -0.26 -10.89 1.01
C LYS A 83 -1.66 -11.16 1.60
N LYS A 84 -2.64 -11.44 0.74
CA LYS A 84 -3.97 -11.93 1.15
C LYS A 84 -3.93 -13.20 2.01
N GLY A 85 -3.05 -14.14 1.67
CA GLY A 85 -2.86 -15.38 2.42
C GLY A 85 -2.29 -15.13 3.82
N ILE A 86 -1.31 -14.24 3.92
CA ILE A 86 -0.72 -13.80 5.18
C ILE A 86 -1.79 -13.15 6.06
N ALA A 87 -2.53 -12.16 5.53
CA ALA A 87 -3.58 -11.46 6.27
C ALA A 87 -4.63 -12.44 6.83
N ARG A 88 -5.09 -13.39 6.01
CA ARG A 88 -6.02 -14.44 6.45
C ARG A 88 -5.44 -15.31 7.56
N THR A 89 -4.17 -15.68 7.46
CA THR A 89 -3.49 -16.57 8.42
C THR A 89 -3.38 -15.93 9.79
N VAL A 90 -3.07 -14.64 9.84
CA VAL A 90 -2.88 -13.90 11.10
C VAL A 90 -4.18 -13.24 11.62
N GLY A 91 -5.29 -13.40 10.90
CA GLY A 91 -6.61 -12.95 11.34
C GLY A 91 -6.86 -11.45 11.17
N ILE A 92 -6.23 -10.80 10.19
CA ILE A 92 -6.41 -9.38 9.88
C ILE A 92 -7.00 -9.18 8.48
N ASP A 93 -7.54 -7.99 8.24
CA ASP A 93 -7.95 -7.59 6.89
C ASP A 93 -6.72 -7.32 6.01
N GLU A 94 -6.82 -7.61 4.71
CA GLU A 94 -5.72 -7.37 3.76
C GLU A 94 -5.36 -5.87 3.67
N SER A 95 -6.35 -4.97 3.81
CA SER A 95 -6.11 -3.53 3.87
C SER A 95 -5.26 -3.13 5.08
N THR A 96 -5.44 -3.78 6.24
CA THR A 96 -4.63 -3.52 7.44
C THR A 96 -3.15 -3.86 7.20
N LEU A 97 -2.88 -4.98 6.51
CA LEU A 97 -1.52 -5.34 6.14
C LEU A 97 -0.89 -4.31 5.19
N HIS A 98 -1.66 -3.80 4.22
CA HIS A 98 -1.20 -2.75 3.31
C HIS A 98 -0.96 -1.42 4.03
N ASP A 99 -1.83 -1.04 4.96
CA ASP A 99 -1.69 0.16 5.76
C ASP A 99 -0.40 0.12 6.58
N TRP A 100 -0.09 -1.01 7.22
CA TRP A 100 1.17 -1.20 7.93
C TRP A 100 2.38 -1.14 7.00
N GLU A 101 2.30 -1.75 5.81
CA GLU A 101 3.38 -1.69 4.81
C GLU A 101 3.65 -0.26 4.31
N ASN A 102 2.62 0.58 4.26
CA ASN A 102 2.72 1.98 3.83
C ASN A 102 3.22 2.91 4.95
N LYS A 103 2.79 2.66 6.19
CA LYS A 103 3.06 3.54 7.34
C LYS A 103 4.38 3.22 8.04
N ASP A 104 4.80 1.95 8.07
CA ASP A 104 6.00 1.50 8.78
C ASP A 104 7.05 0.99 7.79
N ALA A 105 8.11 1.78 7.59
CA ALA A 105 9.22 1.45 6.69
C ALA A 105 9.99 0.19 7.14
N LYS A 106 10.17 -0.01 8.45
CA LYS A 106 10.87 -1.18 9.01
C LYS A 106 10.06 -2.45 8.77
N PHE A 107 8.74 -2.37 8.94
CA PHE A 107 7.82 -3.45 8.60
C PHE A 107 7.86 -3.76 7.11
N SER A 108 7.74 -2.74 6.25
CA SER A 108 7.81 -2.89 4.79
C SER A 108 9.08 -3.59 4.34
N GLU A 109 10.23 -3.18 4.86
CA GLU A 109 11.52 -3.79 4.54
C GLU A 109 11.59 -5.24 5.04
N SER A 110 11.16 -5.50 6.27
CA SER A 110 11.18 -6.84 6.86
C SER A 110 10.26 -7.80 6.09
N LEU A 111 9.06 -7.36 5.72
CA LEU A 111 8.11 -8.13 4.93
C LEU A 111 8.68 -8.45 3.55
N LYS A 112 9.30 -7.48 2.87
CA LYS A 112 9.98 -7.72 1.57
C LYS A 112 11.06 -8.80 1.70
N ARG A 113 11.92 -8.72 2.72
CA ARG A 113 12.98 -9.71 2.97
C ARG A 113 12.39 -11.09 3.28
N ALA A 114 11.38 -11.17 4.12
CA ALA A 114 10.69 -12.42 4.45
C ALA A 114 10.05 -13.06 3.21
N ARG A 115 9.40 -12.25 2.37
CA ARG A 115 8.82 -12.73 1.11
C ARG A 115 9.88 -13.23 0.14
N ALA A 116 11.05 -12.60 0.05
CA ALA A 116 12.17 -13.07 -0.77
C ALA A 116 12.71 -14.44 -0.31
N VAL A 117 12.66 -14.73 0.99
CA VAL A 117 12.98 -16.08 1.52
C VAL A 117 11.96 -17.10 1.04
N GLY A 118 10.66 -16.79 1.15
CA GLY A 118 9.59 -17.66 0.65
C GLY A 118 9.65 -17.90 -0.86
N GLU A 119 9.98 -16.87 -1.62
CA GLU A 119 10.18 -16.97 -3.07
C GLU A 119 11.30 -17.95 -3.41
N ARG A 120 12.46 -17.78 -2.78
CA ARG A 120 13.62 -18.66 -2.98
C ARG A 120 13.30 -20.09 -2.60
N ARG A 121 12.52 -20.31 -1.54
CA ARG A 121 12.04 -21.63 -1.15
C ARG A 121 11.21 -22.26 -2.26
N LEU A 122 10.21 -21.55 -2.78
CA LEU A 122 9.37 -22.07 -3.88
C LEU A 122 10.19 -22.41 -5.13
N ILE A 123 11.16 -21.57 -5.49
CA ILE A 123 12.07 -21.83 -6.62
C ILE A 123 12.91 -23.07 -6.35
N THR A 124 13.56 -23.15 -5.19
CA THR A 124 14.49 -24.24 -4.85
C THR A 124 13.73 -25.57 -4.76
N SER A 125 12.60 -25.58 -4.05
CA SER A 125 11.74 -26.76 -3.94
C SER A 125 11.23 -27.18 -5.31
N GLY A 126 10.70 -26.27 -6.12
CA GLY A 126 10.22 -26.62 -7.47
C GLY A 126 11.32 -27.09 -8.45
N LEU A 127 12.60 -26.78 -8.19
CA LEU A 127 13.72 -27.21 -9.04
C LEU A 127 14.36 -28.52 -8.62
N TYR A 128 14.40 -28.80 -7.31
CA TYR A 128 15.25 -29.85 -6.76
C TYR A 128 14.52 -30.87 -5.89
N ASP A 129 13.29 -30.59 -5.47
CA ASP A 129 12.50 -31.48 -4.64
C ASP A 129 11.53 -32.28 -5.53
N GLU A 130 11.81 -33.58 -5.68
CA GLU A 130 11.03 -34.48 -6.55
C GLU A 130 9.61 -34.74 -6.03
N ASP A 131 9.36 -34.48 -4.73
CA ASP A 131 8.05 -34.63 -4.11
C ASP A 131 7.18 -33.37 -4.26
N VAL A 132 7.74 -32.28 -4.79
CA VAL A 132 7.04 -31.00 -4.96
C VAL A 132 6.44 -30.90 -6.35
N ASP A 133 5.13 -30.62 -6.40
CA ASP A 133 4.44 -30.29 -7.64
C ASP A 133 4.97 -28.95 -8.20
N THR A 134 5.79 -29.04 -9.24
CA THR A 134 6.38 -27.89 -9.94
C THR A 134 5.32 -26.97 -10.56
N GLY A 135 4.15 -27.51 -10.94
CA GLY A 135 3.00 -26.75 -11.40
C GLY A 135 2.42 -25.88 -10.29
N MET A 136 2.30 -26.42 -9.08
CA MET A 136 1.90 -25.66 -7.89
C MET A 136 2.93 -24.59 -7.53
N ALA A 137 4.22 -24.93 -7.52
CA ALA A 137 5.28 -23.97 -7.25
C ALA A 137 5.26 -22.79 -8.24
N ARG A 138 5.11 -23.09 -9.54
CA ARG A 138 4.96 -22.08 -10.60
C ARG A 138 3.71 -21.23 -10.42
N PHE A 139 2.57 -21.84 -10.12
CA PHE A 139 1.32 -21.11 -9.85
C PHE A 139 1.49 -20.09 -8.71
N LEU A 140 2.14 -20.49 -7.62
CA LEU A 140 2.40 -19.60 -6.49
C LEU A 140 3.36 -18.45 -6.84
N LEU A 141 4.40 -18.72 -7.64
CA LEU A 141 5.34 -17.70 -8.11
C LEU A 141 4.67 -16.68 -9.04
N GLU A 142 3.86 -17.13 -10.00
CA GLU A 142 3.13 -16.24 -10.91
C GLU A 142 2.11 -15.36 -10.14
N ARG A 143 1.35 -15.95 -9.20
CA ARG A 143 0.31 -15.21 -8.47
C ARG A 143 0.81 -14.32 -7.36
N SER A 144 1.83 -14.76 -6.62
CA SER A 144 2.30 -14.02 -5.44
C SER A 144 3.46 -13.08 -5.78
N TYR A 145 4.31 -13.45 -6.73
CA TYR A 145 5.55 -12.73 -7.03
C TYR A 145 5.56 -12.11 -8.44
N LEU A 146 4.46 -12.22 -9.19
CA LEU A 146 4.29 -11.61 -10.51
C LEU A 146 5.36 -12.05 -11.51
N TYR A 147 5.86 -13.28 -11.41
CA TYR A 147 6.68 -13.86 -12.46
C TYR A 147 5.83 -13.97 -13.74
N VAL A 148 6.20 -13.22 -14.77
CA VAL A 148 5.58 -13.34 -16.09
C VAL A 148 6.44 -14.27 -16.93
N LYS A 149 5.85 -15.39 -17.41
CA LYS A 149 6.48 -16.22 -18.43
C LYS A 149 6.58 -15.39 -19.72
N THR A 150 7.77 -14.94 -20.08
CA THR A 150 7.99 -14.33 -21.40
C THR A 150 8.17 -15.45 -22.41
N GLU A 151 7.15 -15.72 -23.20
CA GLU A 151 7.24 -16.71 -24.28
C GLU A 151 8.02 -16.07 -25.45
N LYS A 152 9.24 -16.56 -25.72
CA LYS A 152 9.95 -16.23 -26.96
C LYS A 152 9.35 -17.07 -28.08
N GLN A 153 8.56 -16.43 -28.93
CA GLN A 153 8.08 -17.03 -30.17
C GLN A 153 9.15 -16.82 -31.24
N GLU A 154 9.87 -17.88 -31.61
CA GLU A 154 10.70 -17.88 -32.82
C GLU A 154 9.77 -17.99 -34.03
N VAL A 155 9.74 -16.95 -34.86
CA VAL A 155 9.02 -16.94 -36.14
C VAL A 155 10.02 -17.40 -37.20
N ASP A 156 9.78 -18.58 -37.77
CA ASP A 156 10.57 -19.07 -38.90
C ASP A 156 10.12 -18.31 -40.17
N LEU A 157 10.99 -17.43 -40.69
CA LEU A 157 10.70 -16.55 -41.83
C LEU A 157 10.97 -17.23 -43.19
N THR A 158 10.86 -18.56 -43.26
CA THR A 158 11.12 -19.31 -44.50
C THR A 158 9.91 -19.44 -45.43
N GLU A 159 8.72 -19.00 -45.00
CA GLU A 159 7.53 -18.98 -45.85
C GLU A 159 7.22 -17.55 -46.31
N GLU A 160 7.39 -17.29 -47.61
CA GLU A 160 6.84 -16.10 -48.27
C GLU A 160 5.30 -16.19 -48.23
N ARG A 161 4.71 -15.63 -47.18
CA ARG A 161 3.26 -15.51 -47.06
C ARG A 161 2.84 -14.16 -47.65
N GLU A 162 2.03 -14.18 -48.70
CA GLU A 162 1.37 -12.96 -49.19
C GLU A 162 0.49 -12.39 -48.07
N LEU A 163 0.95 -11.30 -47.46
CA LEU A 163 0.18 -10.53 -46.50
C LEU A 163 -0.82 -9.66 -47.27
N SER A 164 -2.08 -10.09 -47.31
CA SER A 164 -3.16 -9.24 -47.82
C SER A 164 -3.55 -8.22 -46.75
N PHE A 165 -3.00 -7.01 -46.85
CA PHE A 165 -3.45 -5.89 -46.04
C PHE A 165 -4.78 -5.35 -46.56
N SER A 166 -5.70 -5.07 -45.65
CA SER A 166 -6.93 -4.34 -45.94
C SER A 166 -6.61 -2.92 -46.41
N ASP A 167 -7.54 -2.30 -47.14
CA ASP A 167 -7.36 -0.94 -47.66
C ASP A 167 -7.13 0.09 -46.53
N GLU A 168 -7.73 -0.11 -45.35
CA GLU A 168 -7.51 0.72 -44.16
C GLU A 168 -6.07 0.61 -43.61
N GLU A 169 -5.50 -0.60 -43.59
CA GLU A 169 -4.12 -0.82 -43.15
C GLU A 169 -3.11 -0.22 -44.14
N ARG A 170 -3.40 -0.32 -45.44
CA ARG A 170 -2.60 0.31 -46.50
C ARG A 170 -2.59 1.83 -46.36
N GLN A 171 -3.73 2.43 -46.02
CA GLN A 171 -3.84 3.88 -45.84
C GLN A 171 -3.08 4.38 -44.60
N LYS A 172 -3.09 3.61 -43.50
CA LYS A 172 -2.28 3.91 -42.29
C LYS A 172 -0.77 3.79 -42.55
N LEU A 173 -0.35 2.79 -43.33
CA LEU A 173 1.05 2.60 -43.72
C LEU A 173 1.56 3.69 -44.67
N ALA A 174 0.73 4.14 -45.61
CA ALA A 174 1.07 5.23 -46.52
C ALA A 174 1.29 6.56 -45.78
N GLY A 175 0.42 6.87 -44.81
CA GLY A 175 0.57 8.08 -43.98
C GLY A 175 1.79 8.07 -43.05
N ALA A 176 2.37 6.90 -42.76
CA ALA A 176 3.56 6.78 -41.92
C ALA A 176 4.87 7.09 -42.66
N PHE A 177 4.87 7.07 -44.00
CA PHE A 177 6.08 7.29 -44.82
C PHE A 177 6.19 8.69 -45.45
N GLU A 178 5.11 9.49 -45.46
CA GLU A 178 5.14 10.87 -46.01
C GLU A 178 5.60 11.95 -45.01
N GLY A 179 6.02 11.56 -43.80
CA GLY A 179 6.33 12.47 -42.70
C GLY A 179 7.81 12.76 -42.42
N ASN A 180 8.73 12.58 -43.38
CA ASN A 180 10.14 12.95 -43.16
C ASN A 180 10.71 13.76 -44.34
N PRO A 181 10.61 15.10 -44.34
CA PRO A 181 11.43 15.91 -45.24
C PRO A 181 12.89 15.78 -44.78
N GLU A 182 13.72 15.31 -45.70
CA GLU A 182 15.16 15.16 -45.57
C GLU A 182 15.81 16.41 -44.93
N THR A 183 16.63 16.19 -43.89
CA THR A 183 17.76 17.06 -43.53
C THR A 183 19.04 16.26 -43.56
#